data_AF-A0AAC9IB50-F1
#
_entry.id   AF-A0AAC9IB50-F1
#
_cell.length_a   1.000
_cell.length_b   1.000
_cell.length_c   1.000
_cell.angle_alpha   90.00
_cell.angle_beta   90.00
_cell.angle_gamma   90.00
#
_symmetry.space_group_name_H-M   'P 1'
#
loop_
_entity.id
_entity.type
_entity.pdbx_description
1 polymer ?
#
loop_
_entity_poly.entity_id
_entity_poly.type
_entity_poly.pdbx_seq_one_letter_code
_entity_poly.pdbx_strand_id
1 'polypeptide(L)'
;MQLAPRAVAYHRIGATSGRIPGFTTHQTLKNLFWVMTKNVPSRFLPVVFPRLALSYSFTFVRAVLRGQGGTAVKAVGIAAVKMPRKLRERRAIQRGRRIDDAAVAALFTWDLPPASANLRRLRAAVRRS
;
A
#
# COMPACT_ATOMS: atom_id res chain seq x y z
N MET A 1 22.83 19.19 -11.14
CA MET A 1 21.42 18.78 -11.33
C MET A 1 20.60 20.06 -11.50
N GLN A 2 20.31 20.46 -12.74
CA GLN A 2 19.47 21.63 -13.01
C GLN A 2 18.02 21.24 -12.69
N LEU A 3 17.51 21.71 -11.57
CA LEU A 3 16.08 21.67 -11.28
C LEU A 3 15.47 22.87 -12.00
N ALA A 4 14.41 22.67 -12.78
CA ALA A 4 13.64 23.75 -13.39
C ALA A 4 12.49 24.10 -12.43
N PRO A 5 12.69 25.03 -11.46
CA PRO A 5 11.73 25.25 -10.38
C PRO A 5 10.38 25.81 -10.86
N ARG A 6 10.33 26.37 -12.07
CA ARG A 6 9.11 26.91 -12.69
C ARG A 6 8.39 25.91 -13.61
N ALA A 7 8.91 24.69 -13.77
CA ALA A 7 8.25 23.70 -14.62
C ALA A 7 6.95 23.23 -13.96
N VAL A 8 5.84 23.33 -14.69
CA VAL A 8 4.53 22.85 -14.24
C VAL A 8 4.28 21.47 -14.85
N ALA A 9 4.04 20.47 -13.99
CA ALA A 9 3.70 19.12 -14.41
C ALA A 9 2.23 18.82 -14.08
N TYR A 10 1.43 18.55 -15.11
CA TYR A 10 0.04 18.12 -14.94
C TYR A 10 -0.02 16.63 -14.66
N HIS A 11 -0.51 16.25 -13.49
CA HIS A 11 -0.67 14.84 -13.09
C HIS A 11 -2.11 14.37 -13.28
N ARG A 12 -2.29 13.29 -14.06
CA ARG A 12 -3.58 12.61 -14.21
C ARG A 12 -3.51 11.20 -13.63
N ILE A 13 -4.19 10.98 -12.51
CA ILE A 13 -4.24 9.68 -11.84
C ILE A 13 -4.88 8.65 -12.79
N GLY A 14 -4.16 7.55 -13.02
CA GLY A 14 -4.69 6.39 -13.71
C GLY A 14 -5.02 6.59 -15.20
N ALA A 15 -4.38 7.55 -15.87
CA ALA A 15 -4.58 7.81 -17.30
C ALA A 15 -4.45 6.55 -18.18
N THR A 16 -3.49 5.67 -17.83
CA THR A 16 -3.26 4.39 -18.51
C THR A 16 -3.91 3.23 -17.77
N SER A 17 -3.69 3.12 -16.46
CA SER A 17 -4.17 1.97 -15.67
C SER A 17 -5.70 1.88 -15.61
N GLY A 18 -6.42 3.01 -15.72
CA GLY A 18 -7.87 3.02 -15.75
C GLY A 18 -8.47 2.44 -17.04
N ARG A 19 -7.68 2.36 -18.12
CA ARG A 19 -8.09 1.76 -19.39
C ARG A 19 -7.88 0.24 -19.44
N ILE A 20 -7.12 -0.31 -18.49
CA ILE A 20 -6.77 -1.74 -18.46
C ILE A 20 -7.66 -2.44 -17.40
N PRO A 21 -8.64 -3.27 -17.83
CA PRO A 21 -9.54 -3.94 -16.90
C PRO A 21 -8.79 -4.76 -15.85
N GLY A 22 -9.15 -4.59 -14.57
CA GLY A 22 -8.57 -5.33 -13.46
C GLY A 22 -7.09 -5.03 -13.14
N PHE A 23 -6.40 -4.20 -13.92
CA PHE A 23 -4.96 -3.93 -13.72
C PHE A 23 -4.68 -3.32 -12.35
N THR A 24 -5.42 -2.27 -11.98
CA THR A 24 -5.24 -1.60 -10.68
C THR A 24 -5.46 -2.58 -9.53
N THR A 25 -6.54 -3.36 -9.58
CA THR A 25 -6.84 -4.38 -8.55
C THR A 25 -5.74 -5.42 -8.45
N HIS A 26 -5.27 -5.93 -9.59
CA HIS A 26 -4.21 -6.92 -9.64
C HIS A 26 -2.92 -6.39 -9.01
N GLN A 27 -2.49 -5.19 -9.42
CA GLN A 27 -1.25 -4.60 -8.94
C GLN A 27 -1.35 -4.21 -7.47
N THR A 28 -2.48 -3.63 -7.04
CA THR A 28 -2.67 -3.22 -5.64
C THR A 28 -2.61 -4.43 -4.71
N LEU A 29 -3.41 -5.47 -4.96
CA LEU A 29 -3.45 -6.65 -4.08
C LEU A 29 -2.10 -7.39 -4.08
N LYS A 30 -1.46 -7.53 -5.24
CA LYS A 30 -0.15 -8.18 -5.31
C LYS A 30 0.96 -7.38 -4.60
N ASN A 31 1.00 -6.07 -4.78
CA ASN A 31 2.14 -5.25 -4.36
C ASN A 31 2.08 -4.82 -2.90
N LEU A 32 0.89 -4.61 -2.32
CA LEU A 32 0.75 -4.10 -0.94
C LEU A 32 1.47 -5.00 0.07
N PHE A 33 1.27 -6.31 -0.03
CA PHE A 33 1.96 -7.27 0.83
C PHE A 33 3.47 -7.23 0.63
N TRP A 34 3.95 -7.18 -0.61
CA TRP A 34 5.38 -7.15 -0.88
C TRP A 34 6.07 -5.89 -0.34
N VAL A 35 5.44 -4.73 -0.50
CA VAL A 35 5.99 -3.45 -0.03
C VAL A 35 6.12 -3.47 1.49
N MET A 36 5.06 -3.88 2.20
CA MET A 36 5.12 -4.01 3.66
C MET A 36 6.23 -5.00 4.07
N THR A 37 6.20 -6.21 3.51
CA THR A 37 7.13 -7.28 3.91
C THR A 37 8.59 -6.95 3.66
N LYS A 38 8.94 -6.21 2.61
CA LYS A 38 10.36 -5.96 2.30
C LYS A 38 10.90 -4.63 2.84
N ASN A 39 10.04 -3.61 2.99
CA ASN A 39 10.48 -2.25 3.33
C ASN A 39 10.24 -1.87 4.80
N VAL A 40 9.17 -2.35 5.43
CA VAL A 40 8.82 -1.91 6.80
C VAL A 40 9.78 -2.55 7.82
N PRO A 41 10.48 -1.77 8.66
CA PRO A 41 11.32 -2.30 9.74
C PRO A 41 10.53 -3.25 10.65
N SER A 42 11.17 -4.32 11.13
CA SER A 42 10.48 -5.39 11.88
C SER A 42 9.75 -4.85 13.12
N ARG A 43 10.31 -3.82 13.76
CA ARG A 43 9.72 -3.14 14.92
C ARG A 43 8.31 -2.59 14.66
N PHE A 44 8.01 -2.17 13.44
CA PHE A 44 6.71 -1.58 13.10
C PHE A 44 5.71 -2.58 12.53
N LEU A 45 6.14 -3.81 12.20
CA LEU A 45 5.26 -4.82 11.64
C LEU A 45 4.05 -5.14 12.55
N PRO A 46 4.18 -5.26 13.89
CA PRO A 46 3.02 -5.53 14.75
C PRO A 46 1.93 -4.45 14.67
N VAL A 47 2.30 -3.21 14.37
CA VAL A 47 1.35 -2.08 14.27
C VAL A 47 0.81 -1.95 12.85
N VAL A 48 1.69 -2.07 11.84
CA VAL A 48 1.34 -1.85 10.42
C VAL A 48 0.58 -3.04 9.84
N PHE A 49 0.96 -4.27 10.19
CA PHE A 49 0.38 -5.49 9.67
C PHE A 49 -1.14 -5.59 9.89
N PRO A 50 -1.70 -5.46 11.11
CA PRO A 50 -3.14 -5.60 11.31
C PRO A 50 -3.94 -4.52 10.56
N ARG A 51 -3.42 -3.29 10.49
CA ARG A 51 -4.05 -2.18 9.74
C ARG A 51 -4.08 -2.46 8.24
N LEU A 52 -2.96 -2.96 7.70
CA LEU A 52 -2.88 -3.33 6.30
C LEU A 52 -3.76 -4.53 6.00
N ALA A 53 -3.74 -5.57 6.84
CA ALA A 53 -4.55 -6.77 6.68
C ALA A 53 -6.04 -6.42 6.61
N LEU A 54 -6.54 -5.55 7.49
CA LEU A 54 -7.92 -5.08 7.46
C LEU A 54 -8.24 -4.33 6.15
N SER A 55 -7.41 -3.36 5.77
CA SER A 55 -7.59 -2.58 4.54
C SER A 55 -7.51 -3.44 3.28
N TYR A 56 -6.64 -4.45 3.33
CA TYR A 56 -6.46 -5.44 2.28
C TYR A 56 -7.70 -6.30 2.11
N SER A 57 -8.25 -6.82 3.21
CA SER A 57 -9.49 -7.61 3.20
C SER A 57 -10.65 -6.81 2.61
N PHE A 58 -10.83 -5.54 3.02
CA PHE A 58 -11.85 -4.68 2.41
C PHE A 58 -11.63 -4.45 0.91
N THR A 59 -10.38 -4.25 0.50
CA THR A 59 -10.05 -4.08 -0.92
C THR A 59 -10.35 -5.36 -1.71
N PHE A 60 -10.04 -6.52 -1.16
CA PHE A 60 -10.31 -7.82 -1.75
C PHE A 60 -11.81 -8.07 -1.88
N VAL A 61 -12.58 -7.90 -0.80
CA VAL A 61 -14.06 -8.06 -0.80
C VAL A 61 -14.67 -7.12 -1.83
N ARG A 62 -14.26 -5.85 -1.85
CA ARG A 62 -14.76 -4.87 -2.83
C ARG A 62 -14.41 -5.27 -4.27
N ALA A 63 -13.25 -5.88 -4.52
CA ALA A 63 -12.90 -6.38 -5.83
C ALA A 63 -13.80 -7.56 -6.26
N VAL A 64 -14.08 -8.48 -5.34
CA VAL A 64 -15.02 -9.59 -5.57
C VAL A 64 -16.42 -9.07 -5.91
N LEU A 65 -16.95 -8.14 -5.10
CA LEU A 65 -18.26 -7.52 -5.32
C LEU A 65 -18.38 -6.74 -6.64
N ARG A 66 -17.24 -6.35 -7.24
CA ARG A 66 -17.16 -5.66 -8.54
C ARG A 66 -16.93 -6.60 -9.72
N GLY A 67 -17.08 -7.91 -9.53
CA GLY A 67 -16.86 -8.91 -10.57
C GLY A 67 -15.38 -9.16 -10.90
N GLN A 68 -14.44 -8.70 -10.06
CA GLN A 68 -12.99 -8.87 -10.27
C GLN A 68 -12.39 -9.96 -9.38
N GLY A 69 -13.22 -10.91 -8.90
CA GLY A 69 -12.78 -11.97 -7.98
C GLY A 69 -11.63 -12.81 -8.52
N GLY A 70 -11.71 -13.25 -9.79
CA GLY A 70 -10.63 -14.02 -10.42
C GLY A 70 -9.31 -13.26 -10.48
N THR A 71 -9.35 -11.96 -10.81
CA THR A 71 -8.17 -11.08 -10.79
C THR A 71 -7.60 -10.92 -9.38
N ALA A 72 -8.46 -10.78 -8.38
CA ALA A 72 -8.08 -10.63 -6.98
C ALA A 72 -7.40 -11.89 -6.42
N VAL A 73 -8.00 -13.06 -6.65
CA VAL A 73 -7.43 -14.36 -6.24
C VAL A 73 -6.08 -14.59 -6.94
N LYS A 74 -6.00 -14.35 -8.25
CA LYS A 74 -4.73 -14.43 -8.99
C LYS A 74 -3.66 -13.52 -8.40
N ALA A 75 -4.02 -12.29 -8.02
CA ALA A 75 -3.09 -11.34 -7.42
C ALA A 75 -2.55 -11.84 -6.07
N VAL A 76 -3.43 -12.34 -5.19
CA VAL A 76 -3.07 -12.93 -3.90
C VAL A 76 -2.17 -14.15 -4.10
N GLY A 77 -2.50 -15.05 -5.02
CA GLY A 77 -1.71 -16.24 -5.30
C GLY A 77 -0.30 -15.90 -5.77
N ILE A 78 -0.16 -14.95 -6.71
CA ILE A 78 1.16 -14.47 -7.15
C ILE A 78 1.92 -13.81 -5.99
N ALA A 79 1.22 -13.06 -5.13
CA ALA A 79 1.82 -12.42 -3.98
C ALA A 79 2.46 -13.46 -3.04
N ALA A 80 1.74 -14.54 -2.77
CA ALA A 80 2.19 -15.66 -1.93
C ALA A 80 3.37 -16.42 -2.56
N VAL A 81 3.24 -16.85 -3.82
CA VAL A 81 4.29 -17.62 -4.53
C VAL A 81 5.61 -16.86 -4.58
N LYS A 82 5.58 -15.53 -4.78
CA LYS A 82 6.81 -14.72 -4.86
C LYS A 82 7.29 -14.20 -3.51
N MET A 83 6.62 -14.52 -2.40
CA MET A 83 6.99 -14.05 -1.06
C MET A 83 8.42 -14.45 -0.64
N PRO A 84 8.92 -15.67 -0.89
CA PRO A 84 10.27 -16.05 -0.50
C PRO A 84 11.35 -15.15 -1.13
N ARG A 85 11.16 -14.79 -2.41
CA ARG A 85 12.04 -13.83 -3.09
C ARG A 85 12.00 -12.45 -2.41
N LYS A 86 10.81 -11.99 -1.98
CA LYS A 86 10.67 -10.70 -1.30
C LYS A 86 11.30 -10.68 0.09
N LEU A 87 11.29 -11.81 0.80
CA LEU A 87 12.03 -11.96 2.06
C LEU A 87 13.54 -11.94 1.86
N ARG A 88 14.05 -12.49 0.75
CA ARG A 88 15.48 -12.32 0.38
C ARG A 88 15.83 -10.86 0.08
N GLU A 89 14.98 -10.18 -0.70
CA GLU A 89 15.13 -8.74 -0.98
C GLU A 89 15.12 -7.90 0.32
N ARG A 90 14.26 -8.25 1.28
CA ARG A 90 14.21 -7.60 2.61
C ARG A 90 15.57 -7.56 3.28
N ARG A 91 16.32 -8.68 3.28
CA ARG A 91 17.64 -8.74 3.94
C ARG A 91 18.62 -7.72 3.34
N ALA A 92 18.61 -7.53 2.03
CA ALA A 92 19.45 -6.52 1.39
C ALA A 92 18.99 -5.10 1.75
N ILE A 93 17.68 -4.85 1.68
CA ILE A 93 17.08 -3.53 1.97
C ILE A 93 17.34 -3.10 3.42
N GLN A 94 17.09 -3.99 4.39
CA GLN A 94 17.24 -3.68 5.81
C GLN A 94 18.72 -3.54 6.21
N ARG A 95 19.65 -4.27 5.57
CA ARG A 95 21.10 -4.07 5.77
C ARG A 95 21.63 -2.77 5.17
N GLY A 96 21.10 -2.35 4.03
CA GLY A 96 21.50 -1.10 3.35
C GLY A 96 20.78 0.15 3.86
N ARG A 97 20.04 0.04 4.95
CA ARG A 97 19.22 1.13 5.50
C ARG A 97 20.13 2.23 6.07
N ARG A 98 19.82 3.49 5.73
CA ARG A 98 20.60 4.68 6.13
C ARG A 98 19.99 5.50 7.27
N ILE A 99 18.73 5.28 7.58
CA ILE A 99 17.98 6.03 8.60
C ILE A 99 17.57 5.08 9.72
N ASP A 100 17.52 5.56 10.96
CA ASP A 100 17.13 4.75 12.11
C ASP A 100 15.59 4.61 12.24
N ASP A 101 15.15 3.86 13.25
CA ASP A 101 13.71 3.63 13.51
C ASP A 101 12.97 4.90 13.87
N ALA A 102 13.60 5.82 14.59
CA ALA A 102 13.00 7.10 14.95
C ALA A 102 12.72 7.96 13.72
N ALA A 103 13.68 8.08 12.81
CA ALA A 103 13.50 8.79 11.55
C ALA A 103 12.43 8.14 10.66
N VAL A 104 12.36 6.80 10.59
CA VAL A 104 11.26 6.13 9.86
C VAL A 104 9.90 6.39 10.52
N ALA A 105 9.83 6.34 11.85
CA ALA A 105 8.59 6.60 12.57
C ALA A 105 8.05 8.01 12.31
N ALA A 106 8.93 9.01 12.19
CA ALA A 106 8.55 10.38 11.86
C ALA A 106 7.96 10.51 10.44
N LEU A 107 8.30 9.61 9.52
CA LEU A 107 7.75 9.58 8.15
C LEU A 107 6.39 8.90 8.06
N PHE A 108 6.00 8.11 9.05
CA PHE A 108 4.69 7.45 9.04
C PHE A 108 3.58 8.41 9.46
N THR A 109 2.51 8.41 8.67
CA THR A 109 1.22 8.93 9.13
C THR A 109 0.58 7.88 10.02
N TRP A 110 0.66 8.09 11.34
CA TRP A 110 0.07 7.20 12.34
C TRP A 110 -1.46 7.28 12.41
N ASP A 111 -2.03 8.31 11.80
CA ASP A 111 -3.47 8.52 11.64
C ASP A 111 -4.00 7.90 10.33
N LEU A 112 -5.31 7.99 10.11
CA LEU A 112 -5.99 7.63 8.88
C LEU A 112 -5.33 8.28 7.65
N PRO A 113 -5.26 7.58 6.51
CA PRO A 113 -4.70 8.13 5.28
C PRO A 113 -5.27 9.53 4.98
N PRO A 114 -4.44 10.51 4.60
CA PRO A 114 -4.93 11.87 4.32
C PRO A 114 -5.95 11.90 3.17
N ALA A 115 -5.83 10.98 2.21
CA ALA A 115 -6.71 10.89 1.04
C ALA A 115 -8.04 10.14 1.29
N SER A 116 -8.29 9.58 2.48
CA SER A 116 -9.50 8.76 2.73
C SER A 116 -10.65 9.57 3.33
N ALA A 117 -11.29 10.40 2.50
CA ALA A 117 -12.43 11.24 2.92
C ALA A 117 -13.53 10.45 3.67
N ASN A 118 -13.86 9.24 3.20
CA ASN A 118 -14.89 8.39 3.82
C ASN A 118 -14.50 7.88 5.21
N LEU A 119 -13.25 7.47 5.41
CA LEU A 119 -12.79 6.98 6.72
C LEU A 119 -12.70 8.12 7.74
N ARG A 120 -12.31 9.30 7.28
CA ARG A 120 -12.28 10.51 8.13
C ARG A 120 -13.69 10.96 8.53
N ARG A 121 -14.66 10.88 7.61
CA ARG A 121 -16.09 11.13 7.90
C ARG A 121 -16.64 10.12 8.91
N LEU A 122 -16.36 8.84 8.74
CA LEU A 122 -16.78 7.78 9.68
C LEU A 122 -16.20 8.02 11.08
N ARG A 123 -14.91 8.32 11.20
CA ARG A 123 -14.29 8.66 12.49
C ARG A 123 -14.91 9.89 13.13
N ALA A 124 -15.21 10.94 12.34
CA ALA A 124 -15.85 12.14 12.85
C ALA A 124 -17.26 11.87 13.39
N ALA A 125 -18.00 10.94 12.79
CA ALA A 125 -19.31 10.51 13.28
C ALA A 125 -19.20 9.74 14.60
N VAL A 126 -18.31 8.75 14.67
CA VAL A 126 -18.10 7.93 15.89
C VAL A 126 -17.60 8.74 17.09
N ARG A 127 -16.82 9.80 16.84
CA ARG A 127 -16.25 10.64 17.91
C ARG A 127 -17.22 11.72 18.42
N ARG A 128 -18.37 11.88 17.78
CA ARG A 128 -19.46 12.80 18.16
C ARG A 128 -20.62 12.09 18.87
N SER A 129 -20.53 10.77 19.06
CA SER A 129 -21.45 9.93 19.84
C SER A 129 -20.80 9.60 21.18
#